data_AF-F6I7H9-F1
#
_entry.id   AF-F6I7H9-F1
#
_cell.length_a   1.000
_cell.length_b   1.000
_cell.length_c   1.000
_cell.angle_alpha   90.00
_cell.angle_beta   90.00
_cell.angle_gamma   90.00
#
_symmetry.space_group_name_H-M   'P 1'
#
loop_
_entity.id
_entity.type
_entity.pdbx_description
1 polymer ?
#
loop_
_entity_poly.entity_id
_entity_poly.type
_entity_poly.pdbx_seq_one_letter_code
_entity_poly.pdbx_strand_id
1 'polypeptide(L)'
;MAEKMVWVHGLVVLALIIASPVVDAVSCGDAVSALIPCGSFLLGVGAPKPSSECCASAQSLNKLTTTTADRRAVCQCFVKSGPSFGVKPARTKLLPSLCKLNINIPVTPNVDCNKVQ
;
A
#
# COMPACT_ATOMS: atom_id res chain seq x y z
N MET A 1 -27.31 -42.53 -19.48
CA MET A 1 -26.58 -43.43 -20.38
C MET A 1 -25.13 -43.35 -19.97
N ALA A 2 -24.66 -44.42 -19.35
CA ALA A 2 -23.29 -44.55 -18.87
C ALA A 2 -22.51 -45.25 -19.98
N GLU A 3 -21.52 -44.57 -20.55
CA GLU A 3 -20.66 -45.17 -21.55
C GLU A 3 -19.23 -44.61 -21.44
N LYS A 4 -18.50 -45.27 -20.53
CA LYS A 4 -17.15 -45.79 -20.73
C LYS A 4 -16.26 -45.03 -21.73
N MET A 5 -15.32 -44.25 -21.21
CA MET A 5 -13.96 -44.26 -21.74
C MET A 5 -12.98 -43.85 -20.63
N VAL A 6 -12.59 -44.82 -19.80
CA VAL A 6 -11.32 -44.72 -19.09
C VAL A 6 -10.23 -44.82 -20.15
N TRP A 7 -9.61 -43.69 -20.47
CA TRP A 7 -8.24 -43.69 -20.96
C TRP A 7 -7.37 -43.04 -19.89
N VAL A 8 -6.71 -43.90 -19.15
CA VAL A 8 -5.63 -43.60 -18.21
C VAL A 8 -4.58 -42.79 -18.96
N HIS A 9 -4.53 -41.47 -18.75
CA HIS A 9 -3.35 -40.63 -18.95
C HIS A 9 -3.44 -39.40 -18.04
N GLY A 10 -2.59 -39.39 -17.02
CA GLY A 10 -2.07 -38.17 -16.41
C GLY A 10 -2.95 -37.49 -15.36
N LEU A 11 -2.81 -37.95 -14.11
CA LEU A 11 -2.83 -37.13 -12.88
C LEU A 11 -3.92 -36.06 -12.76
N VAL A 12 -4.97 -36.43 -12.03
CA VAL A 12 -5.79 -35.51 -11.23
C VAL A 12 -4.87 -34.70 -10.31
N VAL A 13 -4.81 -33.38 -10.50
CA VAL A 13 -4.63 -32.45 -9.38
C VAL A 13 -5.70 -31.36 -9.49
N LEU A 14 -6.69 -31.52 -8.62
CA LEU A 14 -7.76 -30.62 -8.27
C LEU A 14 -7.18 -29.29 -7.74
N ALA A 15 -7.15 -28.24 -8.56
CA ALA A 15 -6.91 -26.89 -8.08
C ALA A 15 -8.26 -26.24 -7.75
N LEU A 16 -8.74 -26.46 -6.53
CA LEU A 16 -9.77 -25.62 -5.91
C LEU A 16 -9.18 -24.21 -5.80
N ILE A 17 -9.47 -23.33 -6.77
CA ILE A 17 -9.20 -21.91 -6.65
C ILE A 17 -10.24 -21.39 -5.65
N ILE A 18 -9.86 -21.42 -4.38
CA ILE A 18 -10.57 -20.70 -3.33
C ILE A 18 -10.42 -19.23 -3.71
N ALA A 19 -11.46 -18.65 -4.31
CA ALA A 19 -11.57 -17.21 -4.45
C ALA A 19 -11.63 -16.66 -3.03
N SER A 20 -10.47 -16.28 -2.49
CA SER A 20 -10.39 -15.48 -1.28
C SER A 20 -11.28 -14.25 -1.46
N PRO A 21 -12.01 -13.81 -0.43
CA PRO A 21 -12.81 -12.60 -0.53
C PRO A 21 -11.88 -11.48 -0.97
N VAL A 22 -12.11 -10.96 -2.17
CA VAL A 22 -11.56 -9.67 -2.59
C VAL A 22 -12.26 -8.62 -1.71
N VAL A 23 -11.77 -8.48 -0.49
CA VAL A 23 -11.84 -7.18 0.15
C VAL A 23 -11.03 -6.28 -0.77
N ASP A 24 -11.64 -5.22 -1.30
CA ASP A 24 -10.95 -4.22 -2.12
C ASP A 24 -9.87 -3.56 -1.26
N ALA A 25 -8.75 -4.26 -1.12
CA ALA A 25 -7.59 -3.80 -0.41
C ALA A 25 -7.06 -2.59 -1.18
N VAL A 26 -6.74 -1.51 -0.48
CA VAL A 26 -6.16 -0.32 -1.11
C VAL A 26 -4.95 -0.75 -1.94
N SER A 27 -5.03 -0.57 -3.26
CA SER A 27 -3.97 -1.04 -4.15
C SER A 27 -2.72 -0.17 -3.98
N CYS A 28 -1.56 -0.74 -4.30
CA CYS A 28 -0.30 0.03 -4.26
C CYS A 28 -0.33 1.20 -5.26
N GLY A 29 -0.98 1.01 -6.42
CA GLY A 29 -1.16 2.06 -7.42
C GLY A 29 -1.99 3.22 -6.88
N ASP A 30 -3.10 2.93 -6.22
CA ASP A 30 -3.96 3.96 -5.60
C ASP A 30 -3.22 4.69 -4.48
N ALA A 31 -2.49 3.96 -3.63
CA ALA A 31 -1.71 4.54 -2.53
C ALA A 31 -0.60 5.47 -3.03
N VAL A 32 0.12 5.09 -4.08
CA VAL A 32 1.14 5.95 -4.71
C VAL A 32 0.49 7.16 -5.38
N SER A 33 -0.62 6.95 -6.10
CA SER A 33 -1.33 8.01 -6.79
C SER A 33 -1.88 9.07 -5.82
N ALA A 34 -2.35 8.64 -4.65
CA ALA A 34 -2.79 9.54 -3.58
C ALA A 34 -1.66 10.46 -3.07
N LEU A 35 -0.39 10.06 -3.18
CA LEU A 35 0.76 10.85 -2.70
C LEU A 35 1.47 11.65 -3.80
N ILE A 36 1.00 11.62 -5.05
CA ILE A 36 1.49 12.51 -6.13
C ILE A 36 1.58 13.98 -5.68
N PRO A 37 0.57 14.60 -5.04
CA PRO A 37 0.67 16.00 -4.60
C PRO A 37 1.77 16.24 -3.54
N CYS A 38 2.24 15.19 -2.88
CA CYS A 38 3.35 15.24 -1.93
C CYS A 38 4.74 15.11 -2.58
N GLY A 39 4.82 14.80 -3.88
CA GLY A 39 6.06 14.43 -4.57
C GLY A 39 7.20 15.43 -4.35
N SER A 40 6.99 16.71 -4.60
CA SER A 40 8.04 17.74 -4.44
C SER A 40 8.60 17.81 -3.02
N PHE A 41 7.75 17.65 -2.01
CA PHE A 41 8.15 17.60 -0.60
C PHE A 41 8.90 16.30 -0.28
N LEU A 42 8.37 15.15 -0.70
CA LEU A 42 8.93 13.83 -0.43
C LEU A 42 10.29 13.61 -1.11
N LEU A 43 10.47 14.16 -2.31
CA LEU A 43 11.74 14.14 -3.06
C LEU A 43 12.75 15.17 -2.55
N GLY A 44 12.29 16.15 -1.75
CA GLY A 44 13.12 17.21 -1.19
C GLY A 44 13.50 18.31 -2.19
N VAL A 45 12.80 18.41 -3.32
CA VAL A 45 13.03 19.41 -4.38
C VAL A 45 12.12 20.64 -4.25
N GLY A 46 11.23 20.66 -3.26
CA GLY A 46 10.30 21.76 -3.00
C GLY A 46 10.41 22.35 -1.59
N ALA A 47 9.35 23.04 -1.19
CA ALA A 47 9.23 23.70 0.10
C ALA A 47 9.57 22.77 1.29
N PRO A 48 10.05 23.33 2.41
CA PRO A 48 10.31 22.55 3.62
C PRO A 48 9.04 22.03 4.29
N LYS A 49 7.86 22.50 3.86
CA LYS A 49 6.56 22.05 4.35
C LYS A 49 5.73 21.44 3.19
N PRO A 50 4.94 20.38 3.45
CA PRO A 50 3.99 19.85 2.48
C PRO A 50 2.90 20.88 2.14
N SER A 51 2.35 20.80 0.93
CA SER A 51 1.19 21.60 0.54
C SER A 51 -0.07 21.16 1.29
N SER A 52 -1.08 22.03 1.33
CA SER A 52 -2.41 21.68 1.85
C SER A 52 -3.01 20.49 1.12
N GLU A 53 -2.85 20.42 -0.21
CA GLU A 53 -3.30 19.31 -1.03
C GLU A 53 -2.59 18.00 -0.68
N CYS A 54 -1.26 18.04 -0.49
CA CYS A 54 -0.52 16.87 -0.03
C CYS A 54 -1.06 16.35 1.31
N CYS A 55 -1.28 17.23 2.28
CA CYS A 55 -1.81 16.82 3.58
C CYS A 55 -3.24 16.28 3.49
N ALA A 56 -4.10 16.90 2.67
CA ALA A 56 -5.46 16.43 2.44
C ALA A 56 -5.46 15.02 1.81
N SER A 57 -4.64 14.78 0.79
CA SER A 57 -4.55 13.46 0.15
C SER A 57 -3.94 12.40 1.08
N ALA A 58 -2.91 12.74 1.85
CA ALA A 58 -2.34 11.82 2.84
C ALA A 58 -3.35 11.48 3.95
N GLN A 59 -4.18 12.44 4.36
CA GLN A 59 -5.25 12.21 5.33
C GLN A 59 -6.36 11.32 4.76
N SER A 60 -6.75 11.53 3.50
CA SER A 60 -7.72 10.67 2.80
C SER A 60 -7.21 9.24 2.69
N LEU A 61 -5.95 9.04 2.31
CA LEU A 61 -5.34 7.71 2.27
C LEU A 61 -5.38 7.03 3.65
N ASN A 62 -5.04 7.76 4.71
CA ASN A 62 -5.09 7.24 6.09
C ASN A 62 -6.52 6.85 6.53
N LYS A 63 -7.55 7.52 6.00
CA LYS A 63 -8.96 7.17 6.24
C LYS A 63 -9.41 5.94 5.46
N LEU A 64 -8.80 5.65 4.31
CA LEU A 64 -9.09 4.44 3.53
C LEU A 64 -8.46 3.19 4.14
N THR A 65 -7.37 3.33 4.90
CA THR A 65 -6.68 2.22 5.56
C THR A 65 -7.22 1.95 6.98
N THR A 66 -8.50 1.60 7.05
CA THR A 66 -9.19 1.34 8.33
C THR A 66 -8.85 -0.03 8.92
N THR A 67 -8.52 -1.00 8.08
CA THR A 67 -8.15 -2.35 8.53
C THR A 67 -6.64 -2.51 8.68
N THR A 68 -6.23 -3.44 9.54
CA THR A 68 -4.83 -3.85 9.68
C THR A 68 -4.25 -4.33 8.34
N ALA A 69 -5.05 -5.04 7.54
CA ALA A 69 -4.61 -5.57 6.25
C ALA A 69 -4.26 -4.43 5.27
N ASP A 70 -5.10 -3.41 5.16
CA ASP A 70 -4.86 -2.25 4.31
C ASP A 70 -3.61 -1.49 4.74
N ARG A 71 -3.46 -1.26 6.05
CA ARG A 71 -2.29 -0.56 6.59
C ARG A 71 -0.99 -1.30 6.26
N ARG A 72 -0.98 -2.62 6.38
CA ARG A 72 0.17 -3.47 6.04
C ARG A 72 0.46 -3.43 4.55
N ALA A 73 -0.56 -3.55 3.71
CA ALA A 73 -0.42 -3.51 2.26
C ALA A 73 0.16 -2.17 1.78
N VAL A 74 -0.38 -1.05 2.26
CA VAL A 74 0.10 0.29 1.94
C VAL A 74 1.52 0.53 2.47
N CYS A 75 1.82 0.08 3.69
CA CYS A 75 3.17 0.14 4.24
C CYS A 75 4.18 -0.60 3.35
N GLN A 76 3.89 -1.85 3.00
CA GLN A 76 4.76 -2.67 2.16
C GLN A 76 4.95 -2.06 0.77
N CYS A 77 3.88 -1.50 0.20
CA CYS A 77 3.93 -0.75 -1.05
C CYS A 77 4.95 0.39 -0.97
N PHE A 78 4.84 1.28 0.02
CA PHE A 78 5.71 2.44 0.13
C PHE A 78 7.17 2.10 0.43
N VAL A 79 7.43 1.09 1.25
CA VAL A 79 8.80 0.62 1.51
C VAL A 79 9.44 0.09 0.22
N LYS A 80 8.68 -0.61 -0.62
CA LYS A 80 9.18 -1.15 -1.90
C LYS A 80 9.33 -0.09 -2.99
N SER A 81 8.38 0.83 -3.10
CA SER A 81 8.30 1.77 -4.23
C SER A 81 9.04 3.09 -3.98
N GLY A 82 9.04 3.57 -2.73
CA GLY A 82 9.64 4.86 -2.35
C GLY A 82 11.09 5.03 -2.82
N PRO A 83 12.00 4.06 -2.63
CA PRO A 83 13.38 4.14 -3.10
C PRO A 83 13.48 4.33 -4.62
N SER A 84 12.68 3.62 -5.40
CA SER A 84 12.64 3.71 -6.87
C SER A 84 12.18 5.08 -7.36
N PHE A 85 11.32 5.75 -6.59
CA PHE A 85 10.90 7.13 -6.86
C PHE A 85 11.89 8.19 -6.34
N GLY A 86 12.93 7.81 -5.59
CA GLY A 86 13.88 8.75 -4.99
C GLY A 86 13.33 9.48 -3.76
N VAL A 87 12.27 8.94 -3.13
CA VAL A 87 11.68 9.49 -1.90
C VAL A 87 12.73 9.56 -0.80
N LYS A 88 12.81 10.71 -0.12
CA LYS A 88 13.78 10.95 0.94
C LYS A 88 13.23 10.45 2.28
N PRO A 89 13.90 9.49 2.93
CA PRO A 89 13.62 9.03 4.30
C PRO A 89 13.33 10.12 5.33
N ALA A 90 14.11 11.19 5.30
CA ALA A 90 13.97 12.29 6.24
C ALA A 90 12.66 13.07 6.02
N ARG A 91 12.19 13.17 4.77
CA ARG A 91 10.95 13.87 4.42
C ARG A 91 9.72 13.05 4.81
N THR A 92 9.74 11.73 4.60
CA THR A 92 8.62 10.85 4.97
C THR A 92 8.34 10.88 6.47
N LYS A 93 9.39 10.92 7.30
CA LYS A 93 9.28 11.02 8.77
C LYS A 93 8.61 12.31 9.24
N LEU A 94 8.74 13.40 8.48
CA LEU A 94 8.18 14.71 8.83
C LEU A 94 6.72 14.85 8.42
N LEU A 95 6.27 14.08 7.41
CA LEU A 95 4.94 14.22 6.83
C LEU A 95 3.81 14.09 7.89
N PRO A 96 3.80 13.07 8.77
CA PRO A 96 2.70 12.92 9.72
C PRO A 96 2.58 14.09 10.70
N SER A 97 3.71 14.57 11.22
CA SER A 97 3.75 15.70 12.16
C SER A 97 3.35 17.00 11.48
N LEU A 98 3.84 17.26 10.26
CA LEU A 98 3.54 18.51 9.52
C LEU A 98 2.09 18.56 9.02
N CYS A 99 1.51 17.40 8.67
CA CYS A 99 0.11 17.30 8.23
C CYS A 99 -0.88 16.98 9.36
N LYS A 100 -0.40 16.86 10.61
CA LYS A 100 -1.22 16.51 11.79
C LYS A 100 -2.06 15.24 11.56
N LEU A 101 -1.46 14.23 10.93
CA LEU A 101 -2.13 12.96 10.66
C LEU A 101 -2.29 12.17 11.95
N ASN A 102 -3.50 11.70 12.22
CA ASN A 102 -3.75 10.75 13.30
C ASN A 102 -3.29 9.36 12.82
N ILE A 103 -2.06 8.99 13.19
CA ILE A 103 -1.30 7.97 12.46
C ILE A 103 -1.87 6.57 12.70
N ASN A 104 -2.36 5.98 11.61
CA ASN A 104 -2.66 4.55 11.51
C ASN A 104 -1.60 3.82 10.66
N ILE A 105 -0.88 4.51 9.76
CA ILE A 105 0.21 3.91 8.96
C ILE A 105 1.54 4.57 9.32
N PRO A 106 2.56 3.82 9.77
CA PRO A 106 3.87 4.39 10.00
C PRO A 106 4.60 4.69 8.67
N VAL A 107 4.95 5.96 8.47
CA VAL A 107 5.57 6.48 7.22
C VAL A 107 7.09 6.59 7.36
N THR A 108 7.74 5.54 7.87
CA THR A 108 9.21 5.55 8.08
C THR A 108 9.91 4.44 7.29
N PRO A 109 11.11 4.69 6.76
CA PRO A 109 11.76 3.78 5.80
C PRO A 109 12.40 2.53 6.39
N ASN A 110 12.27 2.29 7.70
CA ASN A 110 12.72 1.06 8.36
C ASN A 110 11.61 0.47 9.22
N VAL A 111 10.35 0.71 8.83
CA VAL A 111 9.26 0.15 9.60
C VAL A 111 9.07 -1.32 9.22
N ASP A 112 8.98 -2.18 10.24
CA ASP A 112 8.49 -3.54 10.03
C ASP A 112 6.99 -3.48 9.79
N CYS A 113 6.59 -3.54 8.52
CA CYS A 113 5.20 -3.47 8.12
C CYS A 113 4.35 -4.57 8.76
N ASN A 114 4.92 -5.70 9.19
CA ASN A 114 4.15 -6.77 9.84
C ASN A 114 3.70 -6.41 11.27
N LYS A 115 4.38 -5.45 11.90
CA LYS A 115 4.05 -4.95 13.24
C LYS A 115 2.97 -3.87 13.22
N VAL A 116 2.54 -3.43 12.04
CA VAL A 116 1.43 -2.49 11.90
C VAL A 116 0.14 -3.20 12.31
N GLN A 117 -0.57 -2.59 13.25
CA GLN A 117 -1.85 -3.04 13.78
C GLN A 117 -2.97 -2.25 13.19
#